data_AF-A0A3L7PM61-F1
#
_entry.id   AF-A0A3L7PM61-F1
#
_cell.length_a   1.000
_cell.length_b   1.000
_cell.length_c   1.000
_cell.angle_alpha   90.00
_cell.angle_beta   90.00
_cell.angle_gamma   90.00
#
_symmetry.space_group_name_H-M   'P 1'
#
loop_
_entity.id
_entity.type
_entity.pdbx_description
1 polymer ?
#
loop_
_entity_poly.entity_id
_entity_poly.type
_entity_poly.pdbx_seq_one_letter_code
_entity_poly.pdbx_strand_id
1 'polypeptide(L)'
;MTMSVDPSSFPPNSPAGAKFGVAPGVRTGASVAPTSPVPVPATRGERITCAFLAVGAFSVLGVAAWLTPSPDGHGTHQMLGMAPCGWMVAYGMPCPSCGMTTSFAHAAHGSLLASARVQPMGFVLALGTAATALVGTYVALTGSRLGHVLGDRLTPRFLLGLGVFALLSWGWKIAAVRGFLPASIGTP
;
A
#
# COMPACT_ATOMS: atom_id res chain seq x y z
N MET A 1 -50.21 50.75 -19.95
CA MET A 1 -49.32 51.74 -19.28
C MET A 1 -47.89 51.34 -19.57
N THR A 2 -47.30 51.92 -20.61
CA THR A 2 -45.89 51.71 -20.99
C THR A 2 -45.13 52.98 -20.63
N MET A 3 -44.20 52.89 -19.68
CA MET A 3 -43.35 54.03 -19.31
C MET A 3 -42.17 54.11 -20.29
N SER A 4 -42.15 55.14 -21.12
CA SER A 4 -40.97 55.55 -21.91
C SER A 4 -40.01 56.29 -21.00
N VAL A 5 -38.75 55.84 -20.95
CA VAL A 5 -37.66 56.51 -20.23
C VAL A 5 -36.95 57.48 -21.18
N ASP A 6 -36.78 58.73 -20.74
CA ASP A 6 -36.19 59.84 -21.48
C ASP A 6 -34.64 59.71 -21.55
N PRO A 7 -34.03 59.72 -22.76
CA PRO A 7 -32.58 59.55 -22.94
C PRO A 7 -31.71 60.69 -22.38
N SER A 8 -32.29 61.80 -21.93
CA SER A 8 -31.56 63.00 -21.47
C SER A 8 -30.96 62.90 -20.05
N SER A 9 -31.14 61.77 -19.36
CA SER A 9 -30.67 61.56 -17.98
C SER A 9 -29.20 61.10 -17.85
N PHE A 10 -28.48 60.93 -18.97
CA PHE A 10 -27.06 60.55 -18.95
C PHE A 10 -26.14 61.79 -19.04
N PRO A 11 -25.23 62.00 -18.08
CA PRO A 11 -24.26 63.09 -18.16
C PRO A 11 -23.24 62.84 -19.28
N PRO A 12 -22.74 63.90 -19.94
CA PRO A 12 -21.76 63.77 -21.02
C PRO A 12 -20.40 63.31 -20.49
N ASN A 13 -19.81 62.38 -21.23
CA ASN A 13 -18.45 61.88 -21.12
C ASN A 13 -17.43 62.97 -21.48
N SER A 14 -16.80 63.59 -20.49
CA SER A 14 -15.63 64.45 -20.70
C SER A 14 -14.31 63.67 -20.56
N PRO A 15 -13.44 63.64 -21.59
CA PRO A 15 -12.10 63.10 -21.48
C PRO A 15 -11.14 64.22 -21.08
N ALA A 16 -11.00 64.48 -19.78
CA ALA A 16 -9.94 65.37 -19.28
C ALA A 16 -8.72 64.52 -18.92
N GLY A 17 -7.65 64.68 -19.70
CA GLY A 17 -6.40 63.96 -19.57
C GLY A 17 -5.75 64.15 -18.20
N ALA A 18 -5.78 63.10 -17.37
CA ALA A 18 -4.88 62.95 -16.25
C ALA A 18 -3.59 62.30 -16.76
N LYS A 19 -2.53 63.12 -16.91
CA LYS A 19 -1.17 62.61 -17.11
C LYS A 19 -0.72 61.98 -15.79
N PHE A 20 -0.88 60.66 -15.65
CA PHE A 20 -0.25 59.92 -14.56
C PHE A 20 1.26 59.84 -14.83
N GLY A 21 2.02 60.66 -14.11
CA GLY A 21 3.47 60.55 -14.07
C GLY A 21 3.88 59.21 -13.46
N VAL A 22 4.59 58.40 -14.23
CA VAL A 22 5.23 57.17 -13.74
C VAL A 22 6.42 57.60 -12.88
N ALA A 23 6.29 57.49 -11.57
CA ALA A 23 7.43 57.58 -10.66
C ALA A 23 8.33 56.36 -10.87
N PRO A 24 9.65 56.51 -11.12
CA PRO A 24 10.56 55.38 -11.19
C PRO A 24 10.88 54.95 -9.76
N GLY A 25 10.19 53.93 -9.25
CA GLY A 25 10.44 53.51 -7.87
C GLY A 25 9.72 52.26 -7.37
N VAL A 26 8.99 51.52 -8.21
CA VAL A 26 8.46 50.22 -7.80
C VAL A 26 9.61 49.22 -7.85
N ARG A 27 10.24 48.97 -6.70
CA ARG A 27 11.11 47.80 -6.51
C ARG A 27 10.27 46.58 -6.85
N THR A 28 10.62 45.92 -7.94
CA THR A 28 10.13 44.60 -8.30
C THR A 28 10.14 43.71 -7.06
N GLY A 29 8.98 43.14 -6.76
CA GLY A 29 8.74 42.35 -5.56
C GLY A 29 9.85 41.32 -5.36
N ALA A 30 10.37 41.28 -4.14
CA ALA A 30 11.29 40.24 -3.71
C ALA A 30 10.67 38.88 -4.08
N SER A 31 11.39 38.12 -4.90
CA SER A 31 11.10 36.71 -5.12
C SER A 31 11.07 36.03 -3.76
N VAL A 32 9.88 35.70 -3.27
CA VAL A 32 9.73 34.86 -2.08
C VAL A 32 10.31 33.52 -2.47
N ALA A 33 11.54 33.27 -2.03
CA ALA A 33 12.19 31.98 -2.23
C ALA A 33 11.24 30.88 -1.72
N PRO A 34 11.04 29.78 -2.48
CA PRO A 34 10.20 28.68 -2.03
C PRO A 34 10.75 28.19 -0.68
N THR A 35 10.03 28.48 0.40
CA THR A 35 10.36 27.99 1.72
C THR A 35 10.27 26.47 1.64
N SER A 36 11.42 25.81 1.80
CA SER A 36 11.46 24.35 1.84
C SER A 36 10.46 23.88 2.91
N PRO A 37 9.56 22.93 2.60
CA PRO A 37 8.59 22.47 3.57
C PRO A 37 9.31 22.01 4.83
N VAL A 38 9.03 22.65 5.97
CA VAL A 38 9.57 22.21 7.27
C VAL A 38 9.00 20.81 7.54
N PRO A 39 9.85 19.77 7.68
CA PRO A 39 9.35 18.42 7.90
C PRO A 39 8.66 18.34 9.28
N VAL A 40 7.33 18.28 9.33
CA VAL A 40 6.63 18.10 10.62
C VAL A 40 6.75 16.63 11.04
N PRO A 41 7.30 16.29 12.21
CA PRO A 41 7.47 14.90 12.64
C PRO A 41 6.13 14.15 12.74
N ALA A 42 6.18 12.82 12.75
CA ALA A 42 5.00 11.98 12.97
C ALA A 42 4.38 12.29 14.35
N THR A 43 3.06 12.34 14.37
CA THR A 43 2.27 12.56 15.60
C THR A 43 2.45 11.40 16.58
N ARG A 44 2.19 11.65 17.88
CA ARG A 44 2.21 10.58 18.89
C ARG A 44 1.24 9.44 18.55
N GLY A 45 0.07 9.77 17.99
CA GLY A 45 -0.90 8.78 17.55
C GLY A 45 -0.37 7.88 16.45
N GLU A 46 0.26 8.44 15.41
CA GLU A 46 0.86 7.67 14.32
C GLU A 46 1.96 6.73 14.81
N ARG A 47 2.80 7.19 15.76
CA ARG A 47 3.86 6.35 16.35
C ARG A 47 3.28 5.16 17.10
N ILE A 48 2.22 5.37 17.87
CA ILE A 48 1.51 4.30 18.59
C ILE A 48 0.91 3.31 17.60
N THR A 49 0.21 3.78 16.56
CA THR A 49 -0.35 2.92 15.51
C THR A 49 0.74 2.10 14.82
N CYS A 50 1.87 2.71 14.44
CA CYS A 50 2.99 2.02 13.83
C CYS A 50 3.62 0.97 14.76
N ALA A 51 3.69 1.26 16.07
CA ALA A 51 4.17 0.29 17.05
C ALA A 51 3.26 -0.93 17.14
N PHE A 52 1.94 -0.73 17.18
CA PHE A 52 0.98 -1.85 17.19
C PHE A 52 1.05 -2.69 15.91
N LEU A 53 1.12 -2.04 14.75
CA LEU A 53 1.30 -2.73 13.46
C LEU A 53 2.61 -3.53 13.42
N ALA A 54 3.71 -2.97 13.93
CA ALA A 54 4.98 -3.66 13.99
C ALA A 54 4.93 -4.89 14.90
N VAL A 55 4.34 -4.78 16.10
CA VAL A 55 4.16 -5.90 17.02
C VAL A 55 3.31 -7.01 16.39
N GLY A 56 2.20 -6.66 15.74
CA GLY A 56 1.37 -7.63 15.01
C GLY A 56 2.15 -8.33 13.89
N ALA A 57 2.89 -7.55 13.08
CA ALA A 57 3.69 -8.09 11.99
C ALA A 57 4.82 -9.03 12.49
N PHE A 58 5.54 -8.65 13.55
CA PHE A 58 6.52 -9.52 14.18
C PHE A 58 5.90 -10.80 14.75
N SER A 59 4.70 -10.70 15.32
CA SER A 59 3.98 -11.87 15.84
C SER A 59 3.67 -12.87 14.71
N VAL A 60 3.15 -12.38 13.58
CA VAL A 60 2.87 -13.20 12.40
C VAL A 60 4.15 -13.84 11.84
N LEU A 61 5.22 -13.06 11.68
CA LEU A 61 6.50 -13.57 11.17
C LEU A 61 7.17 -14.54 12.14
N GLY A 62 7.05 -14.31 13.45
CA GLY A 62 7.54 -15.21 14.48
C GLY A 62 6.81 -16.56 14.45
N VAL A 63 5.49 -16.55 14.31
CA VAL A 63 4.70 -17.78 14.09
C VAL A 63 5.12 -18.45 12.78
N ALA A 64 5.29 -17.70 11.69
CA ALA A 64 5.74 -18.25 10.41
C ALA A 64 7.14 -18.89 10.51
N ALA A 65 8.06 -18.30 11.27
CA ALA A 65 9.39 -18.85 11.52
C ALA A 65 9.36 -20.11 12.39
N TRP A 66 8.37 -20.25 13.26
CA TRP A 66 8.17 -21.46 14.07
C TRP A 66 7.53 -22.63 13.28
N LEU A 67 6.74 -22.31 12.26
CA LEU A 67 6.03 -23.31 11.45
C LEU A 67 6.97 -24.02 10.46
N THR A 68 6.90 -25.35 10.40
CA THR A 68 7.57 -26.10 9.34
C THR A 68 6.76 -26.00 8.04
N PRO A 69 7.35 -25.49 6.94
CA PRO A 69 6.65 -25.41 5.67
C PRO A 69 6.32 -26.82 5.14
N SER A 70 5.08 -27.03 4.72
CA SER A 70 4.62 -28.31 4.17
C SER A 70 5.24 -28.57 2.79
N PRO A 71 5.76 -29.79 2.53
CA PRO A 71 6.32 -30.14 1.22
C PRO A 71 5.26 -30.11 0.10
N ASP A 72 3.98 -30.30 0.44
CA ASP A 72 2.86 -30.22 -0.51
C ASP A 72 2.58 -28.78 -0.96
N GLY A 73 3.27 -27.78 -0.39
CA GLY A 73 3.03 -26.37 -0.67
C GLY A 73 1.67 -25.87 -0.15
N HIS A 74 1.01 -26.61 0.74
CA HIS A 74 -0.20 -26.20 1.45
C HIS A 74 -0.38 -26.98 2.75
N GLY A 75 -1.27 -26.54 3.63
CA GLY A 75 -1.63 -27.29 4.84
C GLY A 75 -0.80 -26.95 6.08
N THR A 76 0.22 -26.09 5.97
CA THR A 76 0.98 -25.60 7.14
C THR A 76 0.10 -24.94 8.20
N HIS A 77 -1.08 -24.42 7.81
CA HIS A 77 -2.05 -23.87 8.76
C HIS A 77 -2.61 -24.92 9.73
N GLN A 78 -2.55 -26.21 9.41
CA GLN A 78 -3.02 -27.30 10.29
C GLN A 78 -2.19 -27.43 11.57
N MET A 79 -0.90 -27.05 11.52
CA MET A 79 -0.05 -26.99 12.73
C MET A 79 -0.54 -25.95 13.75
N LEU A 80 -1.35 -24.98 13.31
CA LEU A 80 -2.01 -24.01 14.18
C LEU A 80 -3.33 -24.54 14.76
N GLY A 81 -3.62 -25.83 14.63
CA GLY A 81 -4.86 -26.47 15.11
C GLY A 81 -6.07 -26.26 14.19
N MET A 82 -5.85 -25.77 12.97
CA MET A 82 -6.93 -25.57 12.00
C MET A 82 -7.26 -26.85 11.24
N ALA A 83 -8.53 -26.99 10.83
CA ALA A 83 -8.96 -28.10 9.99
C ALA A 83 -8.31 -28.07 8.59
N PRO A 84 -8.25 -29.22 7.89
CA PRO A 84 -7.85 -29.28 6.49
C PRO A 84 -8.69 -28.33 5.62
N CYS A 85 -8.14 -27.87 4.49
CA CYS A 85 -8.87 -27.00 3.58
C CYS A 85 -10.08 -27.75 2.98
N GLY A 86 -11.30 -27.29 3.28
CA GLY A 86 -12.52 -27.92 2.79
C GLY A 86 -12.60 -28.01 1.26
N TRP A 87 -12.05 -27.04 0.51
CA TRP A 87 -12.04 -27.10 -0.95
C TRP A 87 -11.10 -28.19 -1.49
N MET A 88 -9.95 -28.37 -0.84
CA MET A 88 -9.04 -29.46 -1.19
C MET A 88 -9.67 -30.81 -0.89
N VAL A 89 -10.32 -30.95 0.26
CA VAL A 89 -10.99 -32.21 0.66
C VAL A 89 -12.21 -32.51 -0.20
N ALA A 90 -13.06 -31.53 -0.47
CA ALA A 90 -14.34 -31.73 -1.17
C ALA A 90 -14.20 -31.77 -2.70
N TYR A 91 -13.29 -30.95 -3.27
CA TYR A 91 -13.21 -30.74 -4.72
C TYR A 91 -11.83 -31.05 -5.31
N GLY A 92 -10.84 -31.42 -4.50
CA GLY A 92 -9.46 -31.57 -4.96
C GLY A 92 -8.88 -30.28 -5.53
N MET A 93 -9.38 -29.12 -5.09
CA MET A 93 -8.99 -27.81 -5.62
C MET A 93 -8.52 -26.85 -4.53
N PRO A 94 -7.47 -26.05 -4.79
CA PRO A 94 -7.02 -25.05 -3.84
C PRO A 94 -8.01 -23.89 -3.79
N CYS A 95 -8.39 -23.45 -2.59
CA CYS A 95 -9.06 -22.18 -2.41
C CYS A 95 -8.07 -21.00 -2.63
N PRO A 96 -8.54 -19.75 -2.76
CA PRO A 96 -7.66 -18.60 -2.96
C PRO A 96 -6.59 -18.39 -1.87
N SER A 97 -6.84 -18.91 -0.66
CA SER A 97 -5.90 -18.83 0.47
C SER A 97 -5.01 -20.06 0.64
N CYS A 98 -5.20 -21.13 -0.15
CA CYS A 98 -4.38 -22.33 -0.05
C CYS A 98 -2.89 -22.01 -0.31
N GLY A 99 -2.05 -22.43 0.62
CA GLY A 99 -0.59 -22.26 0.54
C GLY A 99 -0.07 -20.92 1.04
N MET A 100 -0.92 -19.97 1.48
CA MET A 100 -0.43 -18.69 2.02
C MET A 100 0.44 -18.88 3.28
N THR A 101 0.00 -19.67 4.27
CA THR A 101 0.78 -19.94 5.48
C THR A 101 2.08 -20.70 5.19
N THR A 102 2.04 -21.63 4.23
CA THR A 102 3.23 -22.36 3.77
C THR A 102 4.23 -21.41 3.08
N SER A 103 3.74 -20.47 2.27
CA SER A 103 4.55 -19.44 1.65
C SER A 103 5.17 -18.49 2.68
N PHE A 104 4.42 -18.08 3.72
CA PHE A 104 4.96 -17.33 4.85
C PHE A 104 6.05 -18.09 5.60
N ALA A 105 5.85 -19.38 5.87
CA ALA A 105 6.85 -20.22 6.52
C ALA A 105 8.14 -20.28 5.68
N HIS A 106 8.05 -20.55 4.37
CA HIS A 106 9.23 -20.52 3.50
C HIS A 106 9.94 -19.16 3.50
N ALA A 107 9.20 -18.05 3.45
CA ALA A 107 9.77 -16.71 3.49
C ALA A 107 10.51 -16.45 4.81
N ALA A 108 9.91 -16.85 5.94
CA ALA A 108 10.52 -16.71 7.26
C ALA A 108 11.78 -17.58 7.44
N HIS A 109 11.85 -18.72 6.75
CA HIS A 109 13.05 -19.59 6.70
C HIS A 109 14.10 -19.12 5.68
N GLY A 110 13.90 -17.97 5.02
CA GLY A 110 14.83 -17.43 4.01
C GLY A 110 14.72 -18.10 2.63
N SER A 111 13.81 -19.06 2.44
CA SER A 111 13.57 -19.72 1.15
C SER A 111 12.59 -18.92 0.29
N LEU A 112 13.03 -17.74 -0.15
CA LEU A 112 12.17 -16.78 -0.87
C LEU A 112 11.65 -17.35 -2.21
N LEU A 113 12.48 -18.10 -2.92
CA LEU A 113 12.09 -18.70 -4.20
C LEU A 113 11.03 -19.80 -4.01
N ALA A 114 11.16 -20.64 -2.96
CA ALA A 114 10.15 -21.62 -2.62
C ALA A 114 8.84 -20.93 -2.20
N SER A 115 8.95 -19.87 -1.39
CA SER A 115 7.80 -19.05 -0.98
C SER A 115 7.00 -18.52 -2.17
N ALA A 116 7.68 -17.94 -3.15
CA ALA A 116 7.07 -17.41 -4.37
C ALA A 116 6.44 -18.50 -5.24
N ARG A 117 7.11 -19.66 -5.38
CA ARG A 117 6.58 -20.80 -6.15
C ARG A 117 5.34 -21.43 -5.52
N VAL A 118 5.32 -21.51 -4.19
CA VAL A 118 4.21 -22.09 -3.43
C VAL A 118 2.92 -21.28 -3.62
N GLN A 119 3.02 -19.95 -3.45
CA GLN A 119 1.90 -19.02 -3.54
C GLN A 119 2.44 -17.59 -3.71
N PRO A 120 2.48 -17.03 -4.94
CA PRO A 120 3.09 -15.72 -5.20
C PRO A 120 2.47 -14.58 -4.38
N MET A 121 1.15 -14.60 -4.18
CA MET A 121 0.47 -13.62 -3.31
C MET A 121 0.89 -13.75 -1.85
N GLY A 122 1.08 -14.98 -1.36
CA GLY A 122 1.58 -15.25 -0.01
C GLY A 122 2.98 -14.69 0.19
N PHE A 123 3.85 -14.82 -0.82
CA PHE A 123 5.20 -14.27 -0.79
C PHE A 123 5.20 -12.74 -0.72
N VAL A 124 4.41 -12.09 -1.57
CA VAL A 124 4.28 -10.61 -1.56
C VAL A 124 3.73 -10.13 -0.21
N LEU A 125 2.74 -10.81 0.36
CA LEU A 125 2.20 -10.49 1.68
C LEU A 125 3.24 -10.71 2.80
N ALA A 126 4.05 -11.75 2.72
CA ALA A 126 5.12 -12.01 3.70
C ALA A 126 6.18 -10.90 3.67
N LEU A 127 6.60 -10.47 2.47
CA LEU A 127 7.50 -9.32 2.31
C LEU A 127 6.86 -8.02 2.79
N GLY A 128 5.59 -7.78 2.48
CA GLY A 128 4.84 -6.62 2.97
C GLY A 128 4.74 -6.61 4.49
N THR A 129 4.58 -7.78 5.11
CA THR A 129 4.55 -7.94 6.56
C THR A 129 5.92 -7.66 7.18
N ALA A 130 7.01 -8.17 6.58
CA ALA A 130 8.38 -7.86 7.00
C ALA A 130 8.70 -6.36 6.87
N ALA A 131 8.32 -5.74 5.75
CA ALA A 131 8.46 -4.30 5.55
C ALA A 131 7.66 -3.51 6.60
N THR A 132 6.43 -3.94 6.92
CA THR A 132 5.60 -3.32 7.96
C THR A 132 6.25 -3.42 9.33
N ALA A 133 6.83 -4.58 9.69
CA ALA A 133 7.55 -4.76 10.93
C ALA A 133 8.74 -3.80 11.06
N LEU A 134 9.57 -3.72 10.01
CA LEU A 134 10.78 -2.87 10.01
C LEU A 134 10.43 -1.38 9.97
N VAL A 135 9.56 -0.96 9.05
CA VAL A 135 9.17 0.45 8.89
C VAL A 135 8.37 0.93 10.10
N GLY A 136 7.43 0.12 10.59
CA GLY A 136 6.63 0.44 11.77
C GLY A 136 7.50 0.66 13.00
N THR A 137 8.50 -0.21 13.21
CA THR A 137 9.49 -0.06 14.28
C THR A 137 10.31 1.21 14.11
N TYR A 138 10.81 1.46 12.89
CA TYR A 138 11.60 2.66 12.60
C TYR A 138 10.81 3.95 12.87
N VAL A 139 9.55 4.02 12.43
CA VAL A 139 8.67 5.17 12.65
C VAL A 139 8.32 5.31 14.14
N ALA A 140 8.04 4.21 14.84
CA ALA A 140 7.76 4.23 16.27
C ALA A 140 8.95 4.80 17.07
N LEU A 141 10.18 4.40 16.73
CA LEU A 141 11.39 4.85 17.42
C LEU A 141 11.79 6.28 17.04
N THR A 142 11.79 6.64 15.75
CA THR A 142 12.34 7.91 15.25
C THR A 142 11.33 9.04 15.11
N GLY A 143 10.03 8.72 15.03
CA GLY A 143 9.01 9.71 14.67
C GLY A 143 9.07 10.17 13.21
N SER A 144 9.68 9.39 12.32
CA SER A 144 9.74 9.70 10.89
C SER A 144 8.37 9.66 10.20
N ARG A 145 8.17 10.48 9.16
CA ARG A 145 6.98 10.50 8.29
C ARG A 145 6.82 9.27 7.38
N LEU A 146 7.76 8.34 7.41
CA LEU A 146 7.78 7.21 6.47
C LEU A 146 6.48 6.39 6.51
N GLY A 147 5.85 6.26 7.68
CA GLY A 147 4.56 5.57 7.83
C GLY A 147 3.41 6.25 7.08
N HIS A 148 3.38 7.58 7.04
CA HIS A 148 2.37 8.35 6.31
C HIS A 148 2.54 8.18 4.80
N VAL A 149 3.77 8.33 4.30
CA VAL A 149 4.10 8.19 2.87
C VAL A 149 3.80 6.78 2.35
N LEU A 150 4.06 5.75 3.17
CA LEU A 150 3.73 4.37 2.81
C LEU A 150 2.22 4.10 2.90
N GLY A 151 1.52 4.69 3.87
CA GLY A 151 0.07 4.64 3.96
C GLY A 151 -0.61 5.25 2.74
N ASP A 152 -0.14 6.41 2.28
CA ASP A 152 -0.65 7.09 1.08
C ASP A 152 -0.46 6.28 -0.21
N ARG A 153 0.48 5.32 -0.22
CA ARG A 153 0.70 4.41 -1.36
C ARG A 153 -0.37 3.31 -1.45
N LEU A 154 -1.11 3.02 -0.38
CA LEU A 154 -2.25 2.08 -0.36
C LEU A 154 -3.50 2.68 -1.03
N THR A 155 -3.33 3.21 -2.23
CA THR A 155 -4.40 3.78 -3.04
C THR A 155 -5.38 2.69 -3.53
N PRO A 156 -6.65 3.03 -3.84
CA PRO A 156 -7.59 2.07 -4.42
C PRO A 156 -7.08 1.39 -5.68
N ARG A 157 -6.28 2.10 -6.51
CA ARG A 157 -5.63 1.53 -7.70
C ARG A 157 -4.58 0.48 -7.35
N PHE A 158 -3.78 0.74 -6.31
CA PHE A 158 -2.81 -0.23 -5.80
C PHE A 158 -3.52 -1.46 -5.23
N LEU A 159 -4.57 -1.27 -4.44
CA LEU A 159 -5.39 -2.36 -3.89
C LEU A 159 -6.06 -3.18 -4.99
N LEU A 160 -6.56 -2.53 -6.05
CA LEU A 160 -7.10 -3.22 -7.21
C LEU A 160 -6.02 -4.04 -7.93
N GLY A 161 -4.83 -3.47 -8.12
CA GLY A 161 -3.68 -4.20 -8.67
C GLY A 161 -3.30 -5.42 -7.83
N LEU A 162 -3.31 -5.29 -6.51
CA LEU A 162 -3.08 -6.39 -5.57
C LEU A 162 -4.19 -7.46 -5.67
N GLY A 163 -5.44 -7.04 -5.85
CA GLY A 163 -6.58 -7.94 -6.08
C GLY A 163 -6.45 -8.73 -7.38
N VAL A 164 -6.10 -8.07 -8.49
CA VAL A 164 -5.83 -8.74 -9.77
C VAL A 164 -4.65 -9.71 -9.62
N PHE A 165 -3.57 -9.29 -8.96
CA PHE A 165 -2.43 -10.14 -8.68
C PHE A 165 -2.79 -11.36 -7.82
N ALA A 166 -3.68 -11.19 -6.83
CA ALA A 166 -4.18 -12.29 -6.02
C ALA A 166 -4.97 -13.31 -6.87
N LEU A 167 -5.80 -12.85 -7.80
CA LEU A 167 -6.53 -13.73 -8.73
C LEU A 167 -5.56 -14.49 -9.66
N LEU A 168 -4.55 -13.82 -10.20
CA LEU A 168 -3.51 -14.46 -11.02
C LEU A 168 -2.71 -15.49 -10.21
N SER A 169 -2.38 -15.17 -8.96
CA SER A 169 -1.68 -16.07 -8.04
C SER A 169 -2.51 -17.29 -7.65
N TRP A 170 -3.84 -17.13 -7.53
CA TRP A 170 -4.74 -18.25 -7.36
C TRP A 170 -4.80 -19.13 -8.60
N GLY A 171 -4.87 -18.54 -9.80
CA GLY A 171 -4.74 -19.27 -11.07
C GLY A 171 -3.43 -20.08 -11.16
N TRP A 172 -2.31 -19.48 -10.74
CA TRP A 172 -1.03 -20.17 -10.59
C TRP A 172 -1.13 -21.38 -9.66
N LYS A 173 -1.77 -21.22 -8.49
CA LYS A 173 -1.93 -22.32 -7.53
C LYS A 173 -2.79 -23.45 -8.08
N ILE A 174 -3.87 -23.14 -8.79
CA ILE A 174 -4.69 -24.13 -9.48
C ILE A 174 -3.84 -24.87 -10.51
N ALA A 175 -3.06 -24.16 -11.33
CA ALA A 175 -2.19 -24.75 -12.34
C ALA A 175 -1.15 -25.69 -11.71
N ALA A 176 -0.56 -25.30 -10.58
CA ALA A 176 0.39 -26.13 -9.83
C ALA A 176 -0.24 -27.42 -9.28
N VAL A 177 -1.41 -27.33 -8.63
CA VAL A 177 -2.11 -28.51 -8.08
C VAL A 177 -2.62 -29.44 -9.18
N ARG A 178 -3.01 -28.90 -10.33
CA ARG A 178 -3.45 -29.67 -11.50
C ARG A 178 -2.31 -30.31 -12.30
N GLY A 179 -1.05 -30.08 -11.90
CA GLY A 179 0.13 -30.66 -12.57
C GLY A 179 0.53 -29.98 -13.88
N PHE A 180 -0.01 -28.80 -14.18
CA PHE A 180 0.40 -28.01 -15.36
C PHE A 180 1.75 -27.31 -15.15
N LEU A 181 2.16 -27.12 -13.90
CA LEU A 181 3.48 -26.62 -13.53
C LEU A 181 4.28 -27.75 -12.87
N PRO A 182 5.60 -27.84 -13.10
CA PRO A 182 6.43 -28.85 -12.46
C PRO A 182 6.32 -28.72 -10.95
N ALA A 183 5.70 -29.71 -10.32
CA ALA A 183 5.58 -29.85 -8.88
C ALA A 183 6.92 -30.33 -8.30
N SER A 184 7.94 -29.47 -8.29
CA SER A 184 9.17 -29.71 -7.54
C SER A 184 9.36 -28.63 -6.48
N ILE A 185 8.52 -28.68 -5.44
CA ILE A 185 8.70 -27.89 -4.21
C ILE A 185 9.51 -28.69 -3.16
N GLY A 186 9.92 -29.92 -3.46
CA GLY A 186 10.81 -30.68 -2.58
C GLY A 186 11.51 -31.84 -3.28
N THR A 187 12.64 -31.57 -3.92
CA THR A 187 13.79 -32.49 -3.96
C THR A 187 15.05 -31.63 -3.91
N PRO A 188 16.00 -31.85 -2.97
CA PRO A 188 17.40 -31.77 -3.37
C PRO A 188 17.67 -32.78 -4.50
#